data_AF-A0A8J5XWS3-F1
#
_entry.id   AF-A0A8J5XWS3-F1
#
_cell.length_a   1.000
_cell.length_b   1.000
_cell.length_c   1.000
_cell.angle_alpha   90.00
_cell.angle_beta   90.00
_cell.angle_gamma   90.00
#
_symmetry.space_group_name_H-M   'P 1'
#
loop_
_entity.id
_entity.type
_entity.pdbx_description
1 polymer ?
#
loop_
_entity_poly.entity_id
_entity_poly.type
_entity_poly.pdbx_seq_one_letter_code
_entity_poly.pdbx_strand_id
1 'polypeptide(L)'
;MAAGFAEPLLSGRLGKLGGLTALYYDHYFVLDEETLQYESSSGSRRMKTYHLDELQDCVRMPNRRGNEFTFVFSGERSGPVWHIHVRAKTDELAAEWALSALRARDRLRERRAAAPAAARAALSSSGCGTDAGATAAAVGAGGVGAGPAADGTASAAARTAEAGSQSRTSAGGTSAGAPAPPRPPPPPPPPPPSGPPDATGRPQVLTAAELMKRHLARKASVKLVEQRDEILRACADILAAEWGTPAEAHAAYDELSHRMDALGLAVEEGAWGSRLQIAKKGGGSHFDAEQLALATRAHDRASALCDFTARSRQLQQRAAHLRALHAALEANPELARERRIERLHAALHAALRVYREVIHAASAAADERRFEQARISGSLQADGDDLLCALPCASHGAFLVVQDELASLRRENASSRRFRASRAHIIAQQAIAVHTDVQLQLEHLGKPTPHDVSAERAELEATCAELQGEAAAHGTAATDEADADGI
;
A
#
# COMPACT_ATOMS: atom_id res chain seq x y z
N MET A 1 -19.99 32.99 15.35
CA MET A 1 -19.61 31.84 16.17
C MET A 1 -18.40 31.19 15.51
N ALA A 2 -17.20 31.41 16.04
CA ALA A 2 -15.99 30.78 15.53
C ALA A 2 -16.05 29.29 15.89
N ALA A 3 -16.14 28.43 14.87
CA ALA A 3 -15.91 27.00 15.09
C ALA A 3 -14.49 26.85 15.67
N GLY A 4 -14.37 26.23 16.84
CA GLY A 4 -13.08 26.02 17.48
C GLY A 4 -12.23 25.14 16.58
N PHE A 5 -11.26 25.73 15.89
CA PHE A 5 -10.23 24.96 15.21
C PHE A 5 -9.46 24.20 16.28
N ALA A 6 -9.36 22.88 16.12
CA ALA A 6 -8.52 22.07 16.98
C ALA A 6 -7.09 22.63 16.94
N GLU A 7 -6.44 22.66 18.10
CA GLU A 7 -5.06 23.14 18.20
C GLU A 7 -4.17 22.24 17.34
N PRO A 8 -3.34 22.80 16.42
CA PRO A 8 -2.54 21.99 15.52
C PRO A 8 -1.49 21.20 16.30
N LEU A 9 -1.23 19.96 15.89
CA LEU A 9 -0.19 19.11 16.50
C LEU A 9 1.19 19.73 16.32
N LEU A 10 1.44 20.31 15.15
CA LEU A 10 2.68 20.98 14.82
C LEU A 10 2.41 22.09 13.81
N SER A 11 3.04 23.24 13.97
CA SER A 11 3.00 24.29 12.95
C SER A 11 4.33 25.04 12.89
N GLY A 12 4.73 25.47 11.70
CA GLY A 12 6.03 26.09 11.52
C GLY A 12 6.43 26.29 10.07
N ARG A 13 7.53 27.01 9.87
CA ARG A 13 8.09 27.29 8.53
C ARG A 13 9.04 26.18 8.11
N LEU A 14 8.77 25.57 6.96
CA LEU A 14 9.63 24.58 6.29
C LEU A 14 9.93 25.05 4.86
N GLY A 15 11.14 24.77 4.40
CA GLY A 15 11.47 24.91 2.99
C GLY A 15 10.79 23.80 2.19
N LYS A 16 9.97 24.11 1.18
CA LYS A 16 9.43 23.13 0.22
C LYS A 16 10.16 23.24 -1.10
N LEU A 17 10.58 22.12 -1.68
CA LEU A 17 11.19 22.10 -3.01
C LEU A 17 10.15 22.50 -4.07
N GLY A 18 10.51 23.49 -4.89
CA GLY A 18 9.73 23.87 -6.08
C GLY A 18 9.90 22.85 -7.18
N GLY A 19 8.78 22.37 -7.75
CA GLY A 19 8.79 21.28 -8.73
C GLY A 19 9.57 21.58 -10.01
N LEU A 20 9.69 22.86 -10.41
CA LEU A 20 10.40 23.27 -11.64
C LEU A 20 11.79 23.85 -11.39
N THR A 21 12.04 24.44 -10.22
CA THR A 21 13.24 25.26 -9.99
C THR A 21 14.33 24.56 -9.20
N ALA A 22 14.03 23.38 -8.61
CA ALA A 22 14.92 22.70 -7.67
C ALA A 22 15.40 23.58 -6.49
N LEU A 23 14.72 24.72 -6.25
CA LEU A 23 14.95 25.62 -5.14
C LEU A 23 13.95 25.36 -4.02
N TYR A 24 14.39 25.57 -2.78
CA TYR A 24 13.50 25.53 -1.62
C TYR A 24 12.88 26.89 -1.38
N TYR A 25 11.55 26.93 -1.27
CA TYR A 25 10.78 28.11 -0.89
C TYR A 25 10.27 27.94 0.52
N ASP A 26 10.27 29.01 1.30
CA ASP A 26 9.80 28.97 2.68
C ASP A 26 8.27 29.02 2.74
N HIS A 27 7.65 27.98 3.29
CA HIS A 27 6.20 27.86 3.43
C HIS A 27 5.82 27.62 4.89
N TYR A 28 4.69 28.17 5.34
CA TYR A 28 4.12 27.85 6.63
C TYR A 28 3.31 26.55 6.51
N PHE A 29 3.73 25.52 7.23
CA PHE A 29 3.06 24.23 7.32
C PHE A 29 2.27 24.13 8.63
N VAL A 30 1.13 23.44 8.57
CA VAL A 30 0.28 23.10 9.71
C VAL A 30 -0.04 21.61 9.61
N LEU A 31 0.31 20.86 10.64
CA LEU A 31 -0.05 19.45 10.81
C LEU A 31 -1.11 19.38 11.92
N ASP A 32 -2.28 18.85 11.58
CA ASP A 32 -3.30 18.50 12.55
C ASP A 32 -3.47 16.97 12.60
N GLU A 33 -4.53 16.47 13.25
CA GLU A 33 -4.74 15.04 13.41
C GLU A 33 -5.25 14.32 12.15
N GLU A 34 -5.68 15.06 11.12
CA GLU A 34 -6.31 14.50 9.92
C GLU A 34 -5.65 14.96 8.62
N THR A 35 -4.97 16.11 8.62
CA THR A 35 -4.46 16.79 7.44
C THR A 35 -3.08 17.40 7.67
N LEU A 36 -2.33 17.47 6.57
CA LEU A 36 -1.13 18.28 6.42
C LEU A 36 -1.46 19.44 5.47
N GLN A 37 -1.31 20.65 5.95
CA GLN A 37 -1.61 21.88 5.20
C GLN A 37 -0.37 22.75 5.02
N TYR A 38 -0.28 23.49 3.91
CA TYR A 38 0.71 24.55 3.77
C TYR A 38 0.25 25.72 2.89
N GLU A 39 0.73 26.92 3.18
CA GLU A 39 0.40 28.13 2.40
C GLU A 39 1.04 28.11 1.01
N SER A 40 0.27 28.35 -0.07
CA SER A 40 0.84 28.44 -1.42
C SER A 40 1.72 29.68 -1.60
N SER A 41 2.86 29.56 -2.30
CA SER A 41 3.77 30.68 -2.59
C SER A 41 3.21 31.69 -3.59
N SER A 42 2.07 31.42 -4.21
CA SER A 42 1.48 32.21 -5.29
C SER A 42 0.80 33.52 -4.83
N GLY A 43 1.11 34.03 -3.64
CA GLY A 43 0.49 35.25 -3.06
C GLY A 43 -1.00 35.10 -2.70
N SER A 44 -1.61 33.98 -3.07
CA SER A 44 -2.94 33.58 -2.65
C SER A 44 -2.82 32.94 -1.27
N ARG A 45 -3.52 33.46 -0.26
CA ARG A 45 -3.64 32.84 1.09
C ARG A 45 -4.39 31.49 1.07
N ARG A 46 -4.35 30.77 -0.03
CA ARG A 46 -4.93 29.43 -0.17
C ARG A 46 -3.95 28.42 0.45
N MET A 47 -4.45 27.71 1.44
CA MET A 47 -3.81 26.51 1.97
C MET A 47 -3.98 25.36 0.98
N LYS A 48 -2.91 24.62 0.73
CA LYS A 48 -3.00 23.30 0.10
C LYS A 48 -3.13 22.26 1.21
N THR A 49 -4.11 21.38 1.10
CA THR A 49 -4.44 20.37 2.11
C THR A 49 -4.19 18.98 1.53
N TYR A 50 -3.54 18.13 2.31
CA TYR A 50 -3.32 16.71 2.03
C TYR A 50 -3.86 15.91 3.21
N HIS A 51 -4.63 14.87 2.94
CA HIS A 51 -5.19 14.04 4.00
C HIS A 51 -4.15 13.02 4.48
N LEU A 52 -4.07 12.82 5.79
CA LEU A 52 -3.06 11.92 6.38
C LEU A 52 -3.38 10.44 6.16
N ASP A 53 -4.61 10.09 5.80
CA ASP A 53 -4.96 8.72 5.41
C ASP A 53 -4.24 8.27 4.13
N GLU A 54 -4.00 9.21 3.22
CA GLU A 54 -3.21 9.04 2.00
C GLU A 54 -1.68 9.03 2.26
N LEU A 55 -1.22 9.42 3.45
CA LEU A 55 0.21 9.45 3.78
C LEU A 55 0.76 8.02 3.89
N GLN A 56 1.58 7.62 2.92
CA GLN A 56 2.25 6.31 2.91
C GLN A 56 3.48 6.31 3.82
N ASP A 57 4.32 7.35 3.72
CA ASP A 57 5.60 7.39 4.41
C ASP A 57 6.16 8.81 4.57
N CYS A 58 7.11 8.96 5.49
CA CYS A 58 7.94 10.14 5.70
C CYS A 58 9.41 9.73 5.59
N VAL A 59 9.99 9.85 4.39
CA VAL A 59 11.34 9.35 4.11
C VAL A 59 12.38 10.45 4.40
N ARG A 60 13.29 10.19 5.35
CA ARG A 60 14.47 11.04 5.58
C ARG A 60 15.49 10.82 4.46
N MET A 61 16.10 11.89 3.97
CA MET A 61 17.08 11.83 2.89
C MET A 61 18.50 11.81 3.48
N PRO A 62 19.20 10.65 3.53
CA PRO A 62 20.52 10.55 4.18
C PRO A 62 21.61 11.36 3.46
N ASN A 63 21.46 11.60 2.16
CA ASN A 63 22.54 12.12 1.33
C ASN A 63 22.59 13.66 1.22
N ARG A 64 21.76 14.40 1.98
CA ARG A 64 21.70 15.87 1.93
C ARG A 64 21.40 16.49 3.31
N ARG A 65 22.44 17.03 3.95
CA ARG A 65 22.39 17.92 5.15
C ARG A 65 21.55 17.46 6.36
N GLY A 66 21.07 16.21 6.40
CA GLY A 66 20.31 15.61 7.52
C GLY A 66 18.87 16.15 7.69
N ASN A 67 18.68 17.44 7.44
CA ASN A 67 17.43 18.19 7.64
C ASN A 67 16.43 18.12 6.47
N GLU A 68 16.66 17.26 5.47
CA GLU A 68 15.76 17.03 4.33
C GLU A 68 14.93 15.75 4.50
N PHE A 69 13.64 15.84 4.19
CA PHE A 69 12.73 14.69 4.23
C PHE A 69 11.60 14.86 3.21
N THR A 70 10.88 13.78 2.93
CA THR A 70 9.81 13.74 1.92
C THR A 70 8.56 13.12 2.50
N PHE A 71 7.44 13.83 2.43
CA PHE A 71 6.12 13.23 2.63
C PHE A 71 5.70 12.52 1.34
N VAL A 72 5.31 11.25 1.45
CA VAL A 72 4.89 10.41 0.33
C VAL A 72 3.41 10.11 0.48
N PHE A 73 2.58 10.58 -0.45
CA PHE A 73 1.13 10.35 -0.45
C PHE A 73 0.72 9.44 -1.61
N SER A 74 -0.16 8.46 -1.36
CA SER A 74 -0.89 7.76 -2.42
C SER A 74 -2.01 8.63 -2.95
N GLY A 75 -2.08 8.85 -4.26
CA GLY A 75 -3.35 9.25 -4.86
C GLY A 75 -4.40 8.15 -4.70
N GLU A 76 -5.67 8.52 -4.54
CA GLU A 76 -6.75 7.54 -4.45
C GLU A 76 -6.72 6.52 -5.60
N ARG A 77 -6.75 5.23 -5.24
CA ARG A 77 -7.13 4.05 -6.04
C ARG A 77 -6.39 3.75 -7.36
N SER A 78 -5.40 4.53 -7.78
CA SER A 78 -4.44 4.26 -8.89
C SER A 78 -3.69 5.52 -9.36
N GLY A 79 -3.91 6.67 -8.71
CA GLY A 79 -3.24 7.92 -9.06
C GLY A 79 -1.72 7.92 -8.85
N PRO A 80 -1.00 8.91 -9.43
CA PRO A 80 0.43 9.06 -9.22
C PRO A 80 0.75 9.26 -7.73
N VAL A 81 1.87 8.69 -7.29
CA VAL A 81 2.41 8.95 -5.94
C VAL A 81 2.88 10.40 -5.88
N TRP A 82 2.38 11.15 -4.90
CA TRP A 82 2.74 12.55 -4.71
C TRP A 82 3.85 12.67 -3.68
N HIS A 83 4.93 13.35 -4.06
CA HIS A 83 6.07 13.60 -3.18
C HIS A 83 6.13 15.08 -2.79
N ILE A 84 6.11 15.38 -1.49
CA ILE A 84 6.35 16.72 -0.96
C ILE A 84 7.73 16.74 -0.31
N HIS A 85 8.74 17.14 -1.07
CA HIS A 85 10.09 17.31 -0.56
C HIS A 85 10.19 18.59 0.28
N VAL A 86 10.62 18.43 1.53
CA VAL A 86 10.71 19.49 2.51
C VAL A 86 12.07 19.49 3.20
N ARG A 87 12.45 20.65 3.72
CA ARG A 87 13.68 20.90 4.45
C ARG A 87 13.36 21.69 5.72
N ALA A 88 13.74 21.14 6.86
CA ALA A 88 13.65 21.83 8.15
C ALA A 88 14.91 22.68 8.41
N LYS A 89 14.85 23.55 9.43
CA LYS A 89 16.03 24.35 9.82
C LYS A 89 17.12 23.48 10.44
N THR A 90 16.75 22.47 11.21
CA THR A 90 17.66 21.53 11.89
C THR A 90 17.27 20.08 11.63
N ASP A 91 18.17 19.16 11.94
CA ASP A 91 17.96 17.72 11.81
C ASP A 91 16.85 17.23 12.75
N GLU A 92 16.88 17.72 13.99
CA GLU A 92 15.93 17.37 15.05
C GLU A 92 14.51 17.82 14.66
N LEU A 93 14.39 19.02 14.08
CA LEU A 93 13.11 19.52 13.59
C LEU A 93 12.60 18.67 12.41
N ALA A 94 13.47 18.23 11.50
CA ALA A 94 13.07 17.31 10.44
C ALA A 94 12.55 15.98 11.00
N ALA A 95 13.23 15.42 11.99
CA ALA A 95 12.82 14.19 12.67
C ALA A 95 11.48 14.36 13.42
N GLU A 96 11.28 15.49 14.10
CA GLU A 96 10.04 15.82 14.80
C GLU A 96 8.85 15.90 13.84
N TRP A 97 9.00 16.59 12.70
CA TRP A 97 7.94 16.68 11.68
C TRP A 97 7.61 15.32 11.07
N ALA A 98 8.62 14.54 10.68
CA ALA A 98 8.43 13.22 10.10
C ALA A 98 7.70 12.27 11.06
N LEU A 99 8.16 12.21 12.31
CA LEU A 99 7.59 11.33 13.34
C LEU A 99 6.18 11.78 13.75
N SER A 100 5.93 13.09 13.87
CA SER A 100 4.62 13.63 14.24
C SER A 100 3.58 13.32 13.17
N ALA A 101 3.93 13.45 11.89
CA ALA A 101 3.02 13.13 10.78
C ALA A 101 2.67 11.63 10.74
N LEU A 102 3.65 10.74 10.94
CA LEU A 102 3.42 9.30 11.01
C LEU A 102 2.52 8.93 12.20
N ARG A 103 2.78 9.50 13.40
CA ARG A 103 1.94 9.28 14.58
C ARG A 103 0.51 9.78 14.39
N ALA A 104 0.34 10.95 13.76
CA ALA A 104 -0.99 11.51 13.47
C ALA A 104 -1.77 10.60 12.52
N ARG A 105 -1.13 10.10 11.45
CA ARG A 105 -1.72 9.10 10.55
C ARG A 105 -2.12 7.82 11.28
N ASP A 106 -1.23 7.26 12.10
CA ASP A 106 -1.49 5.97 12.74
C ASP A 106 -2.67 6.10 13.72
N ARG A 107 -2.75 7.20 14.49
CA ARG A 107 -3.92 7.55 15.31
C ARG A 107 -5.19 7.72 14.48
N LEU A 108 -5.12 8.37 13.32
CA LEU A 108 -6.27 8.50 12.41
C LEU A 108 -6.78 7.12 11.95
N ARG A 109 -5.86 6.20 11.61
CA ARG A 109 -6.20 4.83 11.20
C ARG A 109 -6.81 4.03 12.34
N GLU A 110 -6.26 4.12 13.55
CA GLU A 110 -6.82 3.49 14.75
C GLU A 110 -8.23 4.00 15.04
N ARG A 111 -8.45 5.31 15.02
CA ARG A 111 -9.78 5.92 15.22
C ARG A 111 -10.78 5.45 14.16
N ARG A 112 -10.38 5.38 12.89
CA ARG A 112 -11.24 4.88 11.81
C ARG A 112 -11.53 3.39 11.95
N ALA A 113 -10.56 2.58 12.38
CA ALA A 113 -10.75 1.16 12.64
C ALA A 113 -11.71 0.91 13.82
N ALA A 114 -11.60 1.71 14.88
CA ALA A 114 -12.47 1.66 16.05
C ALA A 114 -13.88 2.24 15.80
N ALA A 115 -14.06 3.04 14.74
CA ALA A 115 -15.35 3.66 14.45
C ALA A 115 -16.42 2.61 14.08
N PRO A 116 -17.66 2.73 14.62
CA PRO A 116 -18.76 1.85 14.25
C PRO A 116 -19.02 1.92 12.73
N ALA A 117 -19.48 0.83 12.13
CA ALA A 117 -19.61 0.69 10.67
C ALA A 117 -20.40 1.85 10.01
N ALA A 118 -21.43 2.36 10.69
CA ALA A 118 -22.20 3.52 10.23
C ALA A 118 -21.39 4.84 10.21
N ALA A 119 -20.47 5.03 11.17
CA ALA A 119 -19.57 6.18 11.19
C ALA A 119 -18.43 6.05 10.18
N ARG A 120 -17.96 4.82 9.91
CA ARG A 120 -16.97 4.54 8.85
C ARG A 120 -17.49 4.93 7.45
N ALA A 121 -18.77 4.69 7.18
CA ALA A 121 -19.41 5.10 5.92
C ALA A 121 -19.47 6.64 5.78
N ALA A 122 -19.80 7.36 6.86
CA ALA A 122 -19.85 8.82 6.85
C ALA A 122 -18.46 9.47 6.69
N LEU A 123 -17.44 8.94 7.38
CA LEU A 123 -16.06 9.44 7.28
C LEU A 123 -15.43 9.24 5.89
N SER A 124 -15.88 8.23 5.16
CA SER A 124 -15.39 7.96 3.78
C SER A 124 -15.99 8.90 2.73
N SER A 125 -17.07 9.63 3.07
CA SER A 125 -17.77 10.53 2.11
C SER A 125 -17.33 12.00 2.16
N SER A 126 -16.43 12.37 3.08
CA SER A 126 -16.04 13.77 3.32
C SER A 126 -14.77 14.23 2.58
N GLY A 127 -14.24 13.43 1.65
CA GLY A 127 -13.07 13.77 0.83
C GLY A 127 -13.48 14.32 -0.53
N CYS A 128 -13.80 15.62 -0.64
CA CYS A 128 -13.89 16.29 -1.93
C CYS A 128 -13.58 17.79 -1.77
N GLY A 129 -12.32 18.15 -1.96
CA GLY A 129 -11.88 19.53 -1.85
C GLY A 129 -10.45 19.77 -2.37
N THR A 130 -10.19 19.47 -3.64
CA THR A 130 -9.00 19.99 -4.33
C THR A 130 -9.40 20.73 -5.61
N ASP A 131 -9.13 22.05 -5.62
CA ASP A 131 -9.08 22.89 -6.81
C ASP A 131 -7.99 22.35 -7.76
N ALA A 132 -8.38 21.49 -8.69
CA ALA A 132 -7.56 21.09 -9.82
C ALA A 132 -7.63 22.17 -10.91
N GLY A 133 -6.65 23.07 -10.91
CA GLY A 133 -6.38 23.93 -12.06
C GLY A 133 -5.77 23.14 -13.21
N ALA A 134 -6.55 23.01 -14.27
CA ALA A 134 -6.22 22.65 -15.66
C ALA A 134 -6.20 21.15 -16.06
N THR A 135 -7.24 20.84 -16.87
CA THR A 135 -7.40 19.74 -17.84
C THR A 135 -7.82 18.35 -17.34
N ALA A 136 -9.14 18.14 -17.21
CA ALA A 136 -9.88 17.03 -17.86
C ALA A 136 -11.37 17.10 -17.48
N ALA A 137 -12.25 17.00 -18.47
CA ALA A 137 -13.70 17.02 -18.30
C ALA A 137 -14.21 15.72 -17.66
N ALA A 138 -14.97 15.84 -16.56
CA ALA A 138 -15.73 14.74 -15.99
C ALA A 138 -17.22 15.11 -15.91
N VAL A 139 -17.99 14.35 -16.69
CA VAL A 139 -19.44 14.35 -16.81
C VAL A 139 -20.03 13.62 -15.60
N GLY A 140 -21.04 14.23 -14.98
CA GLY A 140 -21.79 13.63 -13.88
C GLY A 140 -22.69 12.49 -14.33
N ALA A 141 -22.83 11.46 -13.50
CA ALA A 141 -23.83 10.42 -13.65
C ALA A 141 -24.75 10.42 -12.42
N GLY A 142 -26.00 10.81 -12.66
CA GLY A 142 -27.13 10.52 -11.78
C GLY A 142 -27.92 9.31 -12.27
N GLY A 143 -28.73 8.73 -11.39
CA GLY A 143 -29.66 7.62 -11.65
C GLY A 143 -29.85 6.81 -10.37
N VAL A 144 -30.81 7.14 -9.48
CA VAL A 144 -32.26 6.83 -9.51
C VAL A 144 -32.54 5.32 -9.50
N GLY A 145 -33.27 4.90 -8.47
CA GLY A 145 -33.53 3.52 -8.12
C GLY A 145 -34.70 2.86 -8.83
N ALA A 146 -34.89 1.58 -8.51
CA ALA A 146 -36.09 0.81 -8.78
C ALA A 146 -36.36 -0.10 -7.57
N GLY A 147 -37.57 0.01 -7.01
CA GLY A 147 -38.03 -0.77 -5.86
C GLY A 147 -38.53 -2.18 -6.24
N PRO A 148 -38.77 -3.06 -5.25
CA PRO A 148 -39.27 -4.41 -5.48
C PRO A 148 -40.79 -4.52 -5.33
N ALA A 149 -41.41 -5.41 -6.10
CA ALA A 149 -42.78 -5.86 -5.90
C ALA A 149 -42.87 -7.40 -5.86
N ALA A 150 -43.53 -7.85 -4.79
CA ALA A 150 -44.44 -8.98 -4.64
C ALA A 150 -43.98 -10.45 -4.72
N ASP A 151 -44.23 -11.10 -3.57
CA ASP A 151 -45.00 -12.34 -3.36
C ASP A 151 -44.47 -13.72 -3.80
N GLY A 152 -44.57 -14.66 -2.85
CA GLY A 152 -45.10 -15.99 -3.16
C GLY A 152 -44.49 -17.20 -2.44
N THR A 153 -45.00 -17.46 -1.23
CA THR A 153 -45.46 -18.78 -0.73
C THR A 153 -44.54 -20.03 -0.70
N ALA A 154 -44.39 -20.63 0.49
CA ALA A 154 -44.77 -22.01 0.87
C ALA A 154 -44.22 -22.33 2.29
N SER A 155 -45.06 -22.64 3.29
CA SER A 155 -45.55 -23.99 3.68
C SER A 155 -44.48 -24.80 4.45
N ALA A 156 -44.67 -25.45 5.60
CA ALA A 156 -45.75 -25.62 6.56
C ALA A 156 -45.23 -26.50 7.74
N ALA A 157 -45.94 -26.44 8.88
CA ALA A 157 -46.16 -27.54 9.85
C ALA A 157 -44.94 -28.05 10.69
N ALA A 158 -45.05 -28.47 11.96
CA ALA A 158 -46.12 -28.69 12.93
C ALA A 158 -45.47 -28.62 14.34
N ARG A 159 -46.14 -28.03 15.36
CA ARG A 159 -46.83 -28.68 16.52
C ARG A 159 -45.97 -29.73 17.27
N THR A 160 -45.93 -29.85 18.60
CA THR A 160 -46.96 -29.64 19.64
C THR A 160 -46.31 -29.83 21.02
N ALA A 161 -46.86 -29.18 22.07
CA ALA A 161 -47.10 -29.68 23.44
C ALA A 161 -45.89 -30.16 24.29
N GLU A 162 -45.84 -30.07 25.64
CA GLU A 162 -46.83 -29.78 26.67
C GLU A 162 -46.12 -29.53 28.01
N ALA A 163 -46.81 -28.81 28.90
CA ALA A 163 -46.94 -28.97 30.35
C ALA A 163 -45.71 -29.18 31.27
N GLY A 164 -45.65 -28.41 32.36
CA GLY A 164 -44.97 -28.87 33.57
C GLY A 164 -44.66 -27.80 34.62
N SER A 165 -45.63 -27.54 35.49
CA SER A 165 -45.56 -26.88 36.81
C SER A 165 -44.22 -26.87 37.55
N GLN A 166 -43.93 -25.76 38.24
CA GLN A 166 -43.78 -25.64 39.71
C GLN A 166 -42.81 -24.51 40.06
N SER A 167 -43.27 -23.52 40.86
CA SER A 167 -42.61 -23.13 42.11
C SER A 167 -43.37 -21.99 42.80
N ARG A 168 -43.59 -22.19 44.10
CA ARG A 168 -44.10 -21.23 45.08
C ARG A 168 -42.93 -20.55 45.81
N THR A 169 -43.27 -19.52 46.59
CA THR A 169 -42.49 -18.80 47.63
C THR A 169 -41.60 -17.68 47.11
N SER A 170 -41.40 -16.53 47.75
CA SER A 170 -42.05 -15.79 48.86
C SER A 170 -41.28 -14.45 48.98
N ALA A 171 -41.86 -13.47 49.68
CA ALA A 171 -41.30 -12.14 50.04
C ALA A 171 -41.26 -11.12 48.89
N GLY A 172 -41.82 -9.91 48.98
CA GLY A 172 -41.92 -9.01 50.12
C GLY A 172 -41.14 -7.74 49.75
N GLY A 173 -41.79 -6.58 49.63
CA GLY A 173 -41.05 -5.33 49.39
C GLY A 173 -41.81 -4.24 48.65
N THR A 174 -42.50 -3.40 49.41
CA THR A 174 -42.59 -1.93 49.27
C THR A 174 -42.53 -1.29 47.87
N SER A 175 -43.72 -0.92 47.40
CA SER A 175 -44.09 0.37 46.81
C SER A 175 -42.98 1.43 46.65
N ALA A 176 -42.60 1.68 45.38
CA ALA A 176 -42.10 2.96 44.91
C ALA A 176 -42.57 3.14 43.47
N GLY A 177 -43.42 4.15 43.24
CA GLY A 177 -44.02 4.43 41.93
C GLY A 177 -42.96 4.77 40.89
N ALA A 178 -42.93 4.00 39.80
CA ALA A 178 -42.13 4.29 38.63
C ALA A 178 -42.69 5.53 37.89
N PRO A 179 -41.82 6.46 37.42
CA PRO A 179 -42.24 7.58 36.59
C PRO A 179 -42.78 7.07 35.25
N ALA A 180 -43.89 7.65 34.80
CA ALA A 180 -44.52 7.33 33.52
C ALA A 180 -43.53 7.47 32.35
N PRO A 181 -43.57 6.56 31.35
CA PRO A 181 -42.70 6.64 30.19
C PRO A 181 -42.95 7.94 29.40
N PRO A 182 -41.91 8.56 28.83
CA PRO A 182 -42.06 9.73 27.98
C PRO A 182 -42.95 9.40 26.79
N ARG A 183 -43.89 10.30 26.49
CA ARG A 183 -44.81 10.16 25.35
C ARG A 183 -43.98 10.05 24.06
N PRO A 184 -44.33 9.14 23.14
CA PRO A 184 -43.66 9.05 21.85
C PRO A 184 -43.79 10.38 21.10
N PRO A 185 -42.74 10.83 20.40
CA PRO A 185 -42.79 12.05 19.61
C PRO A 185 -43.88 11.95 18.53
N PRO A 186 -44.56 13.06 18.20
CA PRO A 186 -45.58 13.07 17.15
C PRO A 186 -44.96 12.59 15.82
N PRO A 187 -45.71 11.83 15.01
CA PRO A 187 -45.23 11.37 13.71
C PRO A 187 -44.85 12.58 12.84
N PRO A 188 -43.74 12.50 12.09
CA PRO A 188 -43.35 13.55 11.17
C PRO A 188 -44.49 13.80 10.16
N PRO A 189 -44.73 15.06 9.76
CA PRO A 189 -45.74 15.37 8.77
C PRO A 189 -45.47 14.59 7.47
N PRO A 190 -46.52 14.14 6.76
CA PRO A 190 -46.37 13.43 5.50
C PRO A 190 -45.55 14.30 4.53
N PRO A 191 -44.60 13.72 3.79
CA PRO A 191 -43.84 14.45 2.80
C PRO A 191 -44.82 15.07 1.78
N PRO A 192 -44.57 16.31 1.32
CA PRO A 192 -45.40 16.93 0.30
C PRO A 192 -45.47 16.01 -0.93
N PRO A 193 -46.63 15.94 -1.60
CA PRO A 193 -46.79 15.12 -2.80
C PRO A 193 -45.70 15.49 -3.80
N SER A 194 -44.91 14.50 -4.20
CA SER A 194 -43.91 14.65 -5.24
C SER A 194 -44.61 15.25 -6.46
N GLY A 195 -44.17 16.45 -6.84
CA GLY A 195 -44.68 17.11 -8.04
C GLY A 195 -44.54 16.20 -9.27
N PRO A 196 -45.35 16.41 -10.32
CA PRO A 196 -45.26 15.63 -11.54
C PRO A 196 -43.81 15.65 -12.07
N PRO A 197 -43.30 14.51 -12.57
CA PRO A 197 -41.97 14.45 -13.15
C PRO A 197 -41.87 15.54 -14.22
N ASP A 198 -40.87 16.39 -14.06
CA ASP A 198 -40.63 17.54 -14.92
C ASP A 198 -40.47 17.05 -16.36
N ALA A 199 -41.55 17.16 -17.15
CA ALA A 199 -41.66 16.70 -18.53
C ALA A 199 -40.85 17.59 -19.50
N THR A 200 -39.99 18.45 -18.98
CA THR A 200 -39.03 19.26 -19.72
C THR A 200 -37.74 18.46 -19.98
N GLY A 201 -37.89 17.23 -20.46
CA GLY A 201 -36.81 16.38 -20.96
C GLY A 201 -36.19 17.00 -22.22
N ARG A 202 -35.40 18.06 -22.06
CA ARG A 202 -34.55 18.57 -23.13
C ARG A 202 -33.63 17.41 -23.55
N PRO A 203 -33.60 17.05 -24.84
CA PRO A 203 -32.71 16.00 -25.32
C PRO A 203 -31.28 16.40 -24.94
N GLN A 204 -30.63 15.60 -24.10
CA GLN A 204 -29.22 15.77 -23.84
C GLN A 204 -28.49 15.59 -25.17
N VAL A 205 -27.99 16.69 -25.72
CA VAL A 205 -27.19 16.68 -26.95
C VAL A 205 -25.88 15.99 -26.60
N LEU A 206 -25.77 14.72 -26.99
CA LEU A 206 -24.55 13.95 -26.81
C LEU A 206 -23.44 14.60 -27.63
N THR A 207 -22.28 14.73 -27.01
CA THR A 207 -21.08 15.21 -27.70
C THR A 207 -20.62 14.19 -28.74
N ALA A 208 -19.86 14.64 -29.75
CA ALA A 208 -19.27 13.75 -30.75
C ALA A 208 -18.41 12.64 -30.11
N ALA A 209 -17.71 12.95 -29.02
CA ALA A 209 -16.92 11.99 -28.26
C ALA A 209 -17.78 10.89 -27.62
N GLU A 210 -18.93 11.25 -27.05
CA GLU A 210 -19.87 10.28 -26.47
C GLU A 210 -20.52 9.41 -27.54
N LEU A 211 -20.84 9.97 -28.71
CA LEU A 211 -21.33 9.21 -29.86
C LEU A 211 -20.29 8.19 -30.34
N MET A 212 -19.03 8.61 -30.43
CA MET A 212 -17.92 7.72 -30.82
C MET A 212 -17.70 6.61 -29.78
N LYS A 213 -17.72 6.94 -28.48
CA LYS A 213 -17.63 5.95 -27.39
C LYS A 213 -18.78 4.93 -27.46
N ARG A 214 -20.01 5.38 -27.69
CA ARG A 214 -21.17 4.50 -27.88
C ARG A 214 -21.03 3.62 -29.13
N HIS A 215 -20.49 4.14 -30.21
CA HIS A 215 -20.24 3.37 -31.44
C HIS A 215 -19.20 2.28 -31.24
N LEU A 216 -18.08 2.60 -30.57
CA LEU A 216 -17.06 1.62 -30.22
C LEU A 216 -17.60 0.55 -29.27
N ALA A 217 -18.37 0.94 -28.26
CA ALA A 217 -19.03 0.01 -27.35
C ALA A 217 -19.98 -0.94 -28.09
N ARG A 218 -20.78 -0.44 -29.04
CA ARG A 218 -21.65 -1.28 -29.88
C ARG A 218 -20.86 -2.27 -30.73
N LYS A 219 -19.76 -1.83 -31.36
CA LYS A 219 -18.89 -2.72 -32.14
C LYS A 219 -18.28 -3.82 -31.27
N ALA A 220 -17.83 -3.47 -30.06
CA ALA A 220 -17.32 -4.44 -29.10
C ALA A 220 -18.40 -5.46 -28.68
N SER A 221 -19.63 -5.01 -28.40
CA SER A 221 -20.76 -5.90 -28.11
C SER A 221 -21.10 -6.84 -29.26
N VAL A 222 -21.09 -6.36 -30.51
CA VAL A 222 -21.32 -7.22 -31.69
C VAL A 222 -20.26 -8.32 -31.77
N LYS A 223 -18.98 -7.97 -31.61
CA LYS A 223 -17.88 -8.94 -31.60
C LYS A 223 -18.04 -10.00 -30.50
N LEU A 224 -18.41 -9.57 -29.27
CA LEU A 224 -18.67 -10.49 -28.16
C LEU A 224 -19.81 -11.48 -28.46
N VAL A 225 -20.86 -11.02 -29.13
CA VAL A 225 -21.99 -11.88 -29.53
C VAL A 225 -21.58 -12.85 -30.64
N GLU A 226 -20.79 -12.40 -31.63
CA GLU A 226 -20.27 -13.24 -32.71
C GLU A 226 -19.33 -14.34 -32.20
N GLN A 227 -18.56 -14.05 -31.13
CA GLN A 227 -17.62 -14.99 -30.50
C GLN A 227 -18.21 -15.74 -29.29
N ARG A 228 -19.54 -15.77 -29.13
CA ARG A 228 -20.21 -16.33 -27.95
C ARG A 228 -19.71 -17.73 -27.57
N ASP A 229 -19.67 -18.67 -28.52
CA ASP A 229 -19.32 -20.06 -28.23
C ASP A 229 -17.84 -20.21 -27.85
N GLU A 230 -16.96 -19.38 -28.42
CA GLU A 230 -15.54 -19.34 -28.09
C GLU A 230 -15.30 -18.79 -26.69
N ILE A 231 -16.02 -17.72 -26.32
CA ILE A 231 -16.01 -17.15 -24.96
C ILE A 231 -16.47 -18.19 -23.94
N LEU A 232 -17.60 -18.86 -24.19
CA LEU A 232 -18.13 -19.85 -23.24
C LEU A 232 -17.21 -21.06 -23.09
N ARG A 233 -16.56 -21.48 -24.19
CA ARG A 233 -15.53 -22.51 -24.15
C ARG A 233 -14.33 -22.05 -23.31
N ALA A 234 -13.83 -20.84 -23.53
CA ALA A 234 -12.74 -20.28 -22.74
C ALA A 234 -13.09 -20.19 -21.25
N CYS A 235 -14.31 -19.76 -20.89
CA CYS A 235 -14.77 -19.74 -19.51
C CYS A 235 -14.81 -21.15 -18.89
N ALA A 236 -15.27 -22.16 -19.64
CA ALA A 236 -15.27 -23.54 -19.18
C ALA A 236 -13.84 -24.08 -19.00
N ASP A 237 -12.93 -23.80 -19.95
CA ASP A 237 -11.51 -24.18 -19.88
C ASP A 237 -10.87 -23.60 -18.60
N ILE A 238 -11.09 -22.31 -18.32
CA ILE A 238 -10.58 -21.63 -17.11
C ILE A 238 -11.10 -22.30 -15.84
N LEU A 239 -12.39 -22.67 -15.82
CA LEU A 239 -12.99 -23.33 -14.66
C LEU A 239 -12.57 -24.79 -14.50
N ALA A 240 -12.10 -25.45 -15.55
CA ALA A 240 -11.60 -26.82 -15.52
C ALA A 240 -10.09 -26.92 -15.26
N ALA A 241 -9.32 -25.87 -15.56
CA ALA A 241 -7.87 -25.84 -15.37
C ALA A 241 -7.47 -26.09 -13.91
N GLU A 242 -6.24 -26.52 -13.66
CA GLU A 242 -5.62 -26.61 -12.34
C GLU A 242 -4.16 -26.17 -12.49
N TRP A 243 -3.65 -25.37 -11.56
CA TRP A 243 -2.30 -24.80 -11.64
C TRP A 243 -1.50 -25.27 -10.44
N GLY A 244 -0.70 -26.31 -10.64
CA GLY A 244 0.00 -27.05 -9.59
C GLY A 244 1.21 -26.30 -9.03
N THR A 245 1.83 -25.44 -9.84
CA THR A 245 3.05 -24.71 -9.46
C THR A 245 2.95 -23.20 -9.76
N PRO A 246 3.74 -22.34 -9.09
CA PRO A 246 3.81 -20.92 -9.43
C PRO A 246 4.20 -20.67 -10.90
N ALA A 247 5.11 -21.48 -11.45
CA ALA A 247 5.53 -21.36 -12.85
C ALA A 247 4.40 -21.68 -13.83
N GLU A 248 3.62 -22.74 -13.56
CA GLU A 248 2.42 -23.06 -14.34
C GLU A 248 1.37 -21.96 -14.25
N ALA A 249 1.13 -21.42 -13.04
CA ALA A 249 0.20 -20.31 -12.83
C ALA A 249 0.61 -19.06 -13.62
N HIS A 250 1.91 -18.71 -13.64
CA HIS A 250 2.45 -17.61 -14.43
C HIS A 250 2.22 -17.80 -15.93
N ALA A 251 2.60 -18.96 -16.47
CA ALA A 251 2.42 -19.26 -17.89
C ALA A 251 0.94 -19.26 -18.28
N ALA A 252 0.08 -19.86 -17.44
CA ALA A 252 -1.34 -19.90 -17.68
C ALA A 252 -1.99 -18.51 -17.63
N TYR A 253 -1.53 -17.62 -16.74
CA TYR A 253 -2.02 -16.25 -16.71
C TYR A 253 -1.65 -15.49 -17.99
N ASP A 254 -0.40 -15.60 -18.45
CA ASP A 254 0.04 -14.90 -19.66
C ASP A 254 -0.75 -15.37 -20.90
N GLU A 255 -0.99 -16.68 -21.03
CA GLU A 255 -1.82 -17.26 -22.10
C GLU A 255 -3.29 -16.82 -21.99
N LEU A 256 -3.88 -16.94 -20.79
CA LEU A 256 -5.26 -16.57 -20.52
C LEU A 256 -5.50 -15.09 -20.80
N SER A 257 -4.63 -14.22 -20.28
CA SER A 257 -4.74 -12.77 -20.45
C SER A 257 -4.78 -12.39 -21.93
N HIS A 258 -3.82 -12.89 -22.71
CA HIS A 258 -3.78 -12.67 -24.16
C HIS A 258 -5.02 -13.23 -24.88
N ARG A 259 -5.45 -14.46 -24.54
CA ARG A 259 -6.64 -15.10 -25.14
C ARG A 259 -7.91 -14.30 -24.83
N MET A 260 -8.11 -13.88 -23.59
CA MET A 260 -9.31 -13.16 -23.17
C MET A 260 -9.33 -11.71 -23.69
N ASP A 261 -8.17 -11.07 -23.80
CA ASP A 261 -8.03 -9.76 -24.46
C ASP A 261 -8.43 -9.82 -25.94
N ALA A 262 -8.00 -10.87 -26.66
CA ALA A 262 -8.38 -11.08 -28.06
C ALA A 262 -9.90 -11.24 -28.24
N LEU A 263 -10.57 -11.82 -27.24
CA LEU A 263 -12.04 -11.94 -27.15
C LEU A 263 -12.73 -10.66 -26.67
N GLY A 264 -11.98 -9.63 -26.27
CA GLY A 264 -12.54 -8.38 -25.75
C GLY A 264 -13.07 -8.48 -24.33
N LEU A 265 -12.51 -9.39 -23.52
CA LEU A 265 -12.84 -9.65 -22.12
C LEU A 265 -11.57 -9.61 -21.26
N ALA A 266 -10.85 -8.49 -21.27
CA ALA A 266 -9.66 -8.33 -20.45
C ALA A 266 -9.94 -8.65 -18.96
N VAL A 267 -8.99 -9.31 -18.29
CA VAL A 267 -9.13 -9.70 -16.88
C VAL A 267 -9.24 -8.46 -15.97
N GLU A 268 -8.63 -7.34 -16.35
CA GLU A 268 -8.59 -6.11 -15.56
C GLU A 268 -9.83 -5.21 -15.75
N GLU A 269 -10.61 -5.40 -16.82
CA GLU A 269 -11.72 -4.51 -17.22
C GLU A 269 -13.08 -4.88 -16.57
N GLY A 270 -13.05 -5.41 -15.35
CA GLY A 270 -14.22 -5.72 -14.54
C GLY A 270 -14.94 -7.04 -14.87
N ALA A 271 -16.02 -7.32 -14.13
CA ALA A 271 -16.70 -8.61 -14.15
C ALA A 271 -17.26 -8.96 -15.54
N TRP A 272 -16.76 -10.06 -16.12
CA TRP A 272 -17.15 -10.53 -17.46
C TRP A 272 -18.65 -10.78 -17.58
N GLY A 273 -19.30 -11.30 -16.52
CA GLY A 273 -20.75 -11.50 -16.50
C GLY A 273 -21.52 -10.22 -16.78
N SER A 274 -21.18 -9.10 -16.14
CA SER A 274 -21.83 -7.81 -16.38
C SER A 274 -21.59 -7.29 -17.81
N ARG A 275 -20.38 -7.51 -18.35
CA ARG A 275 -20.01 -7.09 -19.70
C ARG A 275 -20.75 -7.85 -20.80
N LEU A 276 -21.11 -9.10 -20.53
CA LEU A 276 -21.87 -9.96 -21.44
C LEU A 276 -23.39 -9.78 -21.34
N GLN A 277 -23.89 -8.86 -20.48
CA GLN A 277 -25.31 -8.49 -20.42
C GLN A 277 -25.72 -7.63 -21.63
N ILE A 278 -25.74 -8.24 -22.82
CA ILE A 278 -26.04 -7.58 -24.09
C ILE A 278 -27.49 -7.90 -24.47
N ALA A 279 -28.33 -6.87 -24.49
CA ALA A 279 -29.74 -7.00 -24.83
C ALA A 279 -29.96 -7.28 -26.33
N LYS A 280 -30.93 -8.15 -26.65
CA LYS A 280 -31.39 -8.40 -28.02
C LYS A 280 -32.35 -7.30 -28.49
N LYS A 281 -32.39 -7.07 -29.81
CA LYS A 281 -33.46 -6.26 -30.42
C LYS A 281 -34.80 -6.98 -30.23
N GLY A 282 -35.71 -6.39 -29.47
CA GLY A 282 -37.02 -6.97 -29.15
C GLY A 282 -37.14 -7.58 -27.75
N GLY A 283 -36.11 -7.44 -26.90
CA GLY A 283 -36.12 -7.95 -25.53
C GLY A 283 -35.34 -9.25 -25.35
N GLY A 284 -34.95 -9.54 -24.10
CA GLY A 284 -34.08 -10.66 -23.75
C GLY A 284 -32.59 -10.37 -23.92
N SER A 285 -31.75 -11.36 -23.62
CA SER A 285 -30.28 -11.27 -23.63
C SER A 285 -29.65 -12.22 -24.66
N HIS A 286 -28.51 -11.84 -25.22
CA HIS A 286 -27.65 -12.71 -26.05
C HIS A 286 -27.02 -13.86 -25.25
N PHE A 287 -26.83 -13.65 -23.95
CA PHE A 287 -26.32 -14.63 -23.00
C PHE A 287 -27.40 -14.91 -21.96
N ASP A 288 -27.77 -16.18 -21.77
CA ASP A 288 -28.73 -16.56 -20.73
C ASP A 288 -28.12 -16.46 -19.33
N ALA A 289 -28.96 -16.63 -18.30
CA ALA A 289 -28.53 -16.45 -16.91
C ALA A 289 -27.42 -17.43 -16.49
N GLU A 290 -27.44 -18.67 -17.01
CA GLU A 290 -26.42 -19.69 -16.70
C GLU A 290 -25.07 -19.32 -17.33
N GLN A 291 -25.09 -18.82 -18.56
CA GLN A 291 -23.92 -18.34 -19.28
C GLN A 291 -23.28 -17.13 -18.60
N LEU A 292 -24.10 -16.18 -18.13
CA LEU A 292 -23.61 -15.04 -17.36
C LEU A 292 -22.98 -15.49 -16.03
N ALA A 293 -23.60 -16.44 -15.33
CA ALA A 293 -23.05 -17.00 -14.10
C ALA A 293 -21.75 -17.80 -14.33
N LEU A 294 -21.63 -18.51 -15.46
CA LEU A 294 -20.41 -19.17 -15.88
C LEU A 294 -19.28 -18.15 -16.08
N ALA A 295 -19.54 -17.08 -16.82
CA ALA A 295 -18.57 -16.03 -17.10
C ALA A 295 -18.11 -15.29 -15.82
N THR A 296 -19.03 -15.00 -14.89
CA THR A 296 -18.68 -14.40 -13.59
C THR A 296 -17.73 -15.31 -12.80
N ARG A 297 -18.05 -16.60 -12.65
CA ARG A 297 -17.18 -17.53 -11.92
C ARG A 297 -15.81 -17.68 -12.58
N ALA A 298 -15.78 -17.74 -13.92
CA ALA A 298 -14.52 -17.81 -14.67
C ALA A 298 -13.68 -16.54 -14.46
N HIS A 299 -14.32 -15.37 -14.45
CA HIS A 299 -13.64 -14.10 -14.16
C HIS A 299 -13.09 -14.05 -12.74
N ASP A 300 -13.88 -14.43 -11.73
CA ASP A 300 -13.44 -14.43 -10.33
C ASP A 300 -12.19 -15.31 -10.16
N ARG A 301 -12.16 -16.45 -10.86
CA ARG A 301 -11.02 -17.36 -10.90
C ARG A 301 -9.82 -16.77 -11.64
N ALA A 302 -10.02 -16.17 -12.81
CA ALA A 302 -8.97 -15.50 -13.57
C ALA A 302 -8.38 -14.30 -12.81
N SER A 303 -9.21 -13.55 -12.08
CA SER A 303 -8.78 -12.46 -11.20
C SER A 303 -7.94 -12.98 -10.03
N ALA A 304 -8.34 -14.10 -9.40
CA ALA A 304 -7.53 -14.71 -8.36
C ALA A 304 -6.16 -15.17 -8.90
N LEU A 305 -6.12 -15.73 -10.11
CA LEU A 305 -4.87 -16.07 -10.80
C LEU A 305 -4.02 -14.83 -11.06
N CYS A 306 -4.60 -13.76 -11.60
CA CYS A 306 -3.92 -12.48 -11.83
C CYS A 306 -3.26 -11.96 -10.54
N ASP A 307 -4.03 -11.87 -9.46
CA ASP A 307 -3.56 -11.39 -8.15
C ASP A 307 -2.42 -12.25 -7.61
N PHE A 308 -2.55 -13.58 -7.71
CA PHE A 308 -1.50 -14.52 -7.31
C PHE A 308 -0.22 -14.29 -8.11
N THR A 309 -0.30 -14.28 -9.45
CA THR A 309 0.87 -14.14 -10.33
C THR A 309 1.60 -12.81 -10.11
N ALA A 310 0.87 -11.71 -9.89
CA ALA A 310 1.47 -10.41 -9.62
C ALA A 310 2.31 -10.44 -8.33
N ARG A 311 1.75 -10.98 -7.25
CA ARG A 311 2.41 -11.05 -5.93
C ARG A 311 3.58 -12.04 -5.92
N SER A 312 3.39 -13.23 -6.49
CA SER A 312 4.44 -14.24 -6.65
C SER A 312 5.63 -13.69 -7.45
N ARG A 313 5.37 -13.08 -8.62
CA ARG A 313 6.42 -12.43 -9.43
C ARG A 313 7.15 -11.34 -8.64
N GLN A 314 6.43 -10.53 -7.86
CA GLN A 314 7.05 -9.49 -7.05
C GLN A 314 8.02 -10.06 -6.00
N LEU A 315 7.66 -11.16 -5.33
CA LEU A 315 8.53 -11.85 -4.38
C LEU A 315 9.75 -12.45 -5.08
N GLN A 316 9.54 -13.22 -6.15
CA GLN A 316 10.60 -13.87 -6.92
C GLN A 316 11.59 -12.86 -7.53
N GLN A 317 11.08 -11.73 -8.05
CA GLN A 317 11.92 -10.65 -8.59
C GLN A 317 12.79 -10.02 -7.52
N ARG A 318 12.29 -9.83 -6.29
CA ARG A 318 13.09 -9.29 -5.18
C ARG A 318 14.17 -10.27 -4.75
N ALA A 319 13.85 -11.56 -4.69
CA ALA A 319 14.81 -12.61 -4.34
C ALA A 319 15.93 -12.68 -5.39
N ALA A 320 15.57 -12.72 -6.67
CA ALA A 320 16.50 -12.69 -7.78
C ALA A 320 17.34 -11.40 -7.80
N HIS A 321 16.73 -10.24 -7.53
CA HIS A 321 17.44 -8.96 -7.51
C HIS A 321 18.52 -8.91 -6.42
N LEU A 322 18.26 -9.41 -5.21
CA LEU A 322 19.26 -9.46 -4.15
C LEU A 322 20.47 -10.32 -4.54
N ARG A 323 20.21 -11.53 -5.06
CA ARG A 323 21.25 -12.44 -5.53
C ARG A 323 22.07 -11.83 -6.67
N ALA A 324 21.40 -11.25 -7.67
CA ALA A 324 22.05 -10.63 -8.82
C ALA A 324 22.83 -9.37 -8.42
N LEU A 325 22.31 -8.55 -7.51
CA LEU A 325 22.98 -7.36 -7.03
C LEU A 325 24.27 -7.71 -6.29
N HIS A 326 24.24 -8.72 -5.42
CA HIS A 326 25.43 -9.23 -4.74
C HIS A 326 26.52 -9.64 -5.75
N ALA A 327 26.20 -10.53 -6.71
CA ALA A 327 27.15 -10.97 -7.74
C ALA A 327 27.66 -9.81 -8.61
N ALA A 328 26.80 -8.85 -8.99
CA ALA A 328 27.18 -7.70 -9.80
C ALA A 328 28.12 -6.74 -9.05
N LEU A 329 27.92 -6.56 -7.74
CA LEU A 329 28.79 -5.71 -6.93
C LEU A 329 30.14 -6.36 -6.67
N GLU A 330 30.23 -7.69 -6.58
CA GLU A 330 31.51 -8.41 -6.55
C GLU A 330 32.30 -8.25 -7.86
N ALA A 331 31.60 -8.38 -9.00
CA ALA A 331 32.21 -8.23 -10.32
C ALA A 331 32.64 -6.79 -10.65
N ASN A 332 32.19 -5.79 -9.90
CA ASN A 332 32.45 -4.37 -10.17
C ASN A 332 33.09 -3.66 -8.95
N PRO A 333 34.40 -3.85 -8.73
CA PRO A 333 35.12 -3.22 -7.61
C PRO A 333 35.33 -1.71 -7.78
N GLU A 334 35.08 -1.15 -8.98
CA GLU A 334 35.25 0.28 -9.27
C GLU A 334 34.19 1.16 -8.57
N LEU A 335 33.06 0.57 -8.16
CA LEU A 335 32.06 1.31 -7.41
C LEU A 335 32.57 1.60 -5.99
N ALA A 336 32.48 2.87 -5.57
CA ALA A 336 32.83 3.28 -4.22
C ALA A 336 32.16 2.38 -3.16
N ARG A 337 32.93 1.95 -2.17
CA ARG A 337 32.51 0.93 -1.18
C ARG A 337 31.28 1.34 -0.38
N GLU A 338 31.17 2.61 0.01
CA GLU A 338 29.97 3.15 0.68
C GLU A 338 28.74 2.96 -0.21
N ARG A 339 28.86 3.29 -1.50
CA ARG A 339 27.75 3.14 -2.46
C ARG A 339 27.38 1.66 -2.68
N ARG A 340 28.34 0.73 -2.56
CA ARG A 340 28.05 -0.72 -2.61
C ARG A 340 27.16 -1.11 -1.42
N ILE A 341 27.53 -0.71 -0.20
CA ILE A 341 26.73 -1.01 1.02
C ILE A 341 25.37 -0.32 0.98
N GLU A 342 25.30 0.96 0.63
CA GLU A 342 24.04 1.70 0.50
C GLU A 342 23.06 1.01 -0.48
N ARG A 343 23.55 0.50 -1.61
CA ARG A 343 22.74 -0.23 -2.58
C ARG A 343 22.22 -1.55 -2.03
N LEU A 344 23.07 -2.31 -1.33
CA LEU A 344 22.66 -3.57 -0.68
C LEU A 344 21.60 -3.31 0.38
N HIS A 345 21.79 -2.28 1.21
CA HIS A 345 20.85 -1.91 2.27
C HIS A 345 19.50 -1.46 1.71
N ALA A 346 19.51 -0.62 0.66
CA ALA A 346 18.30 -0.19 -0.02
C ALA A 346 17.54 -1.36 -0.67
N ALA A 347 18.26 -2.30 -1.29
CA ALA A 347 17.67 -3.50 -1.88
C ALA A 347 17.05 -4.41 -0.81
N LEU A 348 17.73 -4.58 0.33
CA LEU A 348 17.24 -5.32 1.50
C LEU A 348 15.93 -4.71 2.02
N HIS A 349 15.88 -3.41 2.27
CA HIS A 349 14.66 -2.75 2.71
C HIS A 349 13.51 -2.87 1.70
N ALA A 350 13.79 -2.73 0.41
CA ALA A 350 12.79 -2.92 -0.64
C ALA A 350 12.22 -4.35 -0.64
N ALA A 351 13.09 -5.36 -0.47
CA ALA A 351 12.67 -6.76 -0.34
C ALA A 351 11.79 -6.99 0.90
N LEU A 352 12.21 -6.51 2.07
CA LEU A 352 11.48 -6.64 3.32
C LEU A 352 10.11 -5.96 3.29
N ARG A 353 10.01 -4.80 2.63
CA ARG A 353 8.74 -4.11 2.44
C ARG A 353 7.75 -4.97 1.65
N VAL A 354 8.19 -5.51 0.50
CA VAL A 354 7.36 -6.40 -0.32
C VAL A 354 6.95 -7.65 0.46
N TYR A 355 7.88 -8.26 1.18
CA TYR A 355 7.58 -9.44 2.00
C TYR A 355 6.47 -9.14 3.01
N ARG A 356 6.54 -8.02 3.73
CA ARG A 356 5.49 -7.63 4.70
C ARG A 356 4.16 -7.32 4.02
N GLU A 357 4.18 -6.63 2.89
CA GLU A 357 2.98 -6.28 2.11
C GLU A 357 2.26 -7.52 1.56
N VAL A 358 3.00 -8.57 1.17
CA VAL A 358 2.42 -9.76 0.54
C VAL A 358 2.10 -10.86 1.57
N ILE A 359 3.02 -11.13 2.50
CA ILE A 359 2.93 -12.28 3.43
C ILE A 359 2.31 -11.88 4.77
N HIS A 360 2.60 -10.68 5.28
CA HIS A 360 2.09 -10.21 6.58
C HIS A 360 0.93 -9.24 6.47
N ALA A 361 0.38 -9.02 5.27
CA ALA A 361 -0.86 -8.28 5.14
C ALA A 361 -1.96 -8.95 5.97
N ALA A 362 -2.83 -8.14 6.59
CA ALA A 362 -4.00 -8.65 7.30
C ALA A 362 -4.91 -9.51 6.40
N SER A 363 -4.82 -9.35 5.08
CA SER A 363 -5.56 -10.13 4.09
C SER A 363 -4.87 -11.43 3.66
N ALA A 364 -3.62 -11.70 4.03
CA ALA A 364 -2.83 -12.81 3.48
C ALA A 364 -3.54 -14.17 3.62
N ALA A 365 -4.08 -14.49 4.80
CA ALA A 365 -4.83 -15.73 5.02
C ALA A 365 -6.18 -15.80 4.30
N ALA A 366 -6.78 -14.65 3.95
CA ALA A 366 -7.97 -14.61 3.11
C ALA A 366 -7.61 -14.81 1.64
N ASP A 367 -6.49 -14.21 1.20
CA ASP A 367 -5.96 -14.33 -0.14
C ASP A 367 -5.51 -15.77 -0.44
N GLU A 368 -4.81 -16.45 0.49
CA GLU A 368 -4.44 -17.87 0.35
C GLU A 368 -5.67 -18.77 0.20
N ARG A 369 -6.69 -18.60 1.03
CA ARG A 369 -7.96 -19.35 0.90
C ARG A 369 -8.64 -19.07 -0.43
N ARG A 370 -8.58 -17.82 -0.92
CA ARG A 370 -9.12 -17.46 -2.24
C ARG A 370 -8.34 -18.15 -3.36
N PHE A 371 -7.01 -18.23 -3.28
CA PHE A 371 -6.19 -18.93 -4.26
C PHE A 371 -6.42 -20.45 -4.24
N GLU A 372 -6.55 -21.04 -3.06
CA GLU A 372 -6.89 -22.46 -2.89
C GLU A 372 -8.28 -22.77 -3.49
N GLN A 373 -9.29 -21.92 -3.22
CA GLN A 373 -10.61 -22.04 -3.84
C GLN A 373 -10.57 -21.90 -5.37
N ALA A 374 -9.63 -21.11 -5.89
CA ALA A 374 -9.34 -20.96 -7.31
C ALA A 374 -8.47 -22.11 -7.88
N ARG A 375 -8.15 -23.14 -7.08
CA ARG A 375 -7.27 -24.28 -7.40
C ARG A 375 -5.90 -23.85 -7.94
N ILE A 376 -5.31 -22.86 -7.29
CA ILE A 376 -3.91 -22.47 -7.47
C ILE A 376 -3.13 -23.13 -6.34
N SER A 377 -2.37 -24.20 -6.63
CA SER A 377 -1.64 -24.99 -5.62
C SER A 377 -0.30 -24.38 -5.23
N GLY A 378 0.13 -23.29 -5.90
CA GLY A 378 1.29 -22.51 -5.50
C GLY A 378 1.03 -21.72 -4.21
N SER A 379 2.00 -21.74 -3.29
CA SER A 379 1.91 -20.97 -2.06
C SER A 379 2.79 -19.72 -2.16
N LEU A 380 2.20 -18.55 -1.91
CA LEU A 380 2.97 -17.31 -1.74
C LEU A 380 3.97 -17.44 -0.58
N GLN A 381 3.69 -18.29 0.41
CA GLN A 381 4.62 -18.59 1.49
C GLN A 381 5.92 -19.23 0.98
N ALA A 382 5.86 -20.07 -0.05
CA ALA A 382 7.07 -20.67 -0.64
C ALA A 382 7.93 -19.62 -1.36
N ASP A 383 7.32 -18.72 -2.14
CA ASP A 383 8.02 -17.60 -2.77
C ASP A 383 8.55 -16.60 -1.73
N GLY A 384 7.80 -16.41 -0.63
CA GLY A 384 8.21 -15.63 0.52
C GLY A 384 9.42 -16.23 1.23
N ASP A 385 9.42 -17.54 1.45
CA ASP A 385 10.54 -18.28 2.04
C ASP A 385 11.78 -18.21 1.12
N ASP A 386 11.63 -18.28 -0.21
CA ASP A 386 12.75 -18.06 -1.14
C ASP A 386 13.34 -16.65 -1.01
N LEU A 387 12.49 -15.64 -0.86
CA LEU A 387 12.93 -14.26 -0.60
C LEU A 387 13.69 -14.15 0.73
N LEU A 388 13.22 -14.82 1.79
CA LEU A 388 13.92 -14.85 3.07
C LEU A 388 15.29 -15.54 2.95
N CYS A 389 15.38 -16.63 2.18
CA CYS A 389 16.65 -17.29 1.88
C CYS A 389 17.61 -16.42 1.03
N ALA A 390 17.12 -15.39 0.35
CA ALA A 390 17.95 -14.45 -0.41
C ALA A 390 18.48 -13.28 0.43
N LEU A 391 17.91 -12.99 1.61
CA LEU A 391 18.36 -11.88 2.47
C LEU A 391 19.84 -11.98 2.90
N PRO A 392 20.36 -13.18 3.26
CA PRO A 392 21.77 -13.34 3.61
C PRO A 392 22.76 -12.89 2.52
N CYS A 393 22.37 -12.91 1.24
CA CYS A 393 23.22 -12.40 0.15
C CYS A 393 23.55 -10.91 0.31
N ALA A 394 22.62 -10.10 0.84
CA ALA A 394 22.88 -8.69 1.11
C ALA A 394 23.87 -8.51 2.26
N SER A 395 23.73 -9.34 3.30
CA SER A 395 24.62 -9.40 4.46
C SER A 395 26.04 -9.76 4.03
N HIS A 396 26.19 -10.91 3.38
CA HIS A 396 27.47 -11.41 2.90
C HIS A 396 28.15 -10.42 1.95
N GLY A 397 27.39 -9.82 1.03
CA GLY A 397 27.90 -8.76 0.16
C GLY A 397 28.45 -7.55 0.92
N ALA A 398 27.79 -7.13 2.01
CA ALA A 398 28.27 -6.02 2.85
C ALA A 398 29.54 -6.41 3.63
N PHE A 399 29.59 -7.65 4.14
CA PHE A 399 30.78 -8.21 4.78
C PHE A 399 32.00 -8.18 3.84
N LEU A 400 31.87 -8.68 2.61
CA LEU A 400 32.96 -8.69 1.63
C LEU A 400 33.46 -7.27 1.28
N VAL A 401 32.56 -6.27 1.22
CA VAL A 401 32.96 -4.87 1.00
C VAL A 401 33.85 -4.36 2.14
N VAL A 402 33.57 -4.74 3.38
CA VAL A 402 34.41 -4.39 4.54
C VAL A 402 35.75 -5.11 4.46
N GLN A 403 35.76 -6.41 4.15
CA GLN A 403 37.01 -7.18 3.99
C GLN A 403 37.92 -6.57 2.90
N ASP A 404 37.35 -6.16 1.77
CA ASP A 404 38.06 -5.45 0.71
C ASP A 404 38.65 -4.10 1.18
N GLU A 405 37.92 -3.35 2.02
CA GLU A 405 38.42 -2.09 2.58
C GLU A 405 39.56 -2.33 3.56
N LEU A 406 39.43 -3.32 4.45
CA LEU A 406 40.49 -3.70 5.38
C LEU A 406 41.74 -4.17 4.66
N ALA A 407 41.60 -5.00 3.63
CA ALA A 407 42.72 -5.44 2.80
C ALA A 407 43.39 -4.26 2.08
N SER A 408 42.62 -3.23 1.69
CA SER A 408 43.18 -1.99 1.16
C SER A 408 43.90 -1.18 2.25
N LEU A 409 43.30 -1.01 3.41
CA LEU A 409 43.81 -0.23 4.54
C LEU A 409 45.12 -0.82 5.09
N ARG A 410 45.23 -2.15 5.15
CA ARG A 410 46.44 -2.87 5.60
C ARG A 410 47.63 -2.66 4.64
N ARG A 411 47.39 -2.41 3.36
CA ARG A 411 48.42 -2.12 2.35
C ARG A 411 48.90 -0.68 2.37
N GLU A 412 48.14 0.23 2.98
CA GLU A 412 48.51 1.63 3.11
C GLU A 412 49.66 1.83 4.12
N ASN A 413 50.44 2.88 3.88
CA ASN A 413 51.46 3.32 4.82
C ASN A 413 50.82 3.84 6.13
N ALA A 414 51.63 3.98 7.17
CA ALA A 414 51.14 4.33 8.50
C ALA A 414 50.41 5.69 8.55
N SER A 415 50.75 6.66 7.70
CA SER A 415 50.13 7.99 7.68
C SER A 415 48.79 8.01 6.92
N SER A 416 48.72 7.42 5.72
CA SER A 416 47.47 7.27 4.95
C SER A 416 46.45 6.38 5.67
N ARG A 417 46.94 5.34 6.38
CA ARG A 417 46.09 4.48 7.21
C ARG A 417 45.30 5.28 8.25
N ARG A 418 45.92 6.30 8.87
CA ARG A 418 45.27 7.14 9.90
C ARG A 418 44.01 7.82 9.38
N PHE A 419 44.10 8.44 8.21
CA PHE A 419 42.97 9.17 7.62
C PHE A 419 41.90 8.22 7.07
N ARG A 420 42.30 7.05 6.57
CA ARG A 420 41.37 6.07 6.00
C ARG A 420 40.68 5.20 7.05
N ALA A 421 41.24 5.04 8.25
CA ALA A 421 40.64 4.26 9.34
C ALA A 421 39.24 4.76 9.72
N SER A 422 39.04 6.08 9.83
CA SER A 422 37.72 6.67 10.12
C SER A 422 36.68 6.35 9.03
N ARG A 423 37.10 6.35 7.76
CA ARG A 423 36.24 5.98 6.63
C ARG A 423 35.90 4.49 6.66
N ALA A 424 36.90 3.62 6.89
CA ALA A 424 36.70 2.19 7.04
C ALA A 424 35.76 1.86 8.21
N HIS A 425 35.85 2.61 9.33
CA HIS A 425 34.96 2.46 10.47
C HIS A 425 33.50 2.76 10.10
N ILE A 426 33.24 3.84 9.35
CA ILE A 426 31.90 4.17 8.86
C ILE A 426 31.35 3.05 7.96
N ILE A 427 32.17 2.55 7.03
CA ILE A 427 31.79 1.43 6.14
C ILE A 427 31.44 0.19 6.97
N ALA A 428 32.24 -0.15 8.00
CA ALA A 428 31.97 -1.28 8.88
C ALA A 428 30.68 -1.11 9.69
N GLN A 429 30.41 0.08 10.22
CA GLN A 429 29.14 0.38 10.91
C GLN A 429 27.92 0.21 10.00
N GLN A 430 28.03 0.67 8.74
CA GLN A 430 26.96 0.49 7.76
C GLN A 430 26.73 -0.99 7.45
N ALA A 431 27.80 -1.80 7.32
CA ALA A 431 27.67 -3.25 7.15
C ALA A 431 27.01 -3.92 8.36
N ILE A 432 27.40 -3.55 9.60
CA ILE A 432 26.76 -4.05 10.83
C ILE A 432 25.26 -3.76 10.83
N ALA A 433 24.84 -2.57 10.35
CA ALA A 433 23.42 -2.23 10.23
C ALA A 433 22.68 -3.18 9.29
N VAL A 434 23.27 -3.51 8.13
CA VAL A 434 22.69 -4.49 7.18
C VAL A 434 22.53 -5.88 7.84
N HIS A 435 23.57 -6.37 8.53
CA HIS A 435 23.50 -7.65 9.24
C HIS A 435 22.45 -7.65 10.36
N THR A 436 22.38 -6.56 11.12
CA THR A 436 21.42 -6.39 12.20
C THR A 436 20.00 -6.42 11.66
N ASP A 437 19.73 -5.73 10.55
CA ASP A 437 18.43 -5.76 9.90
C ASP A 437 18.06 -7.18 9.44
N VAL A 438 18.96 -7.89 8.77
CA VAL A 438 18.70 -9.29 8.35
C VAL A 438 18.37 -10.17 9.56
N GLN A 439 19.18 -10.10 10.61
CA GLN A 439 19.00 -10.91 11.83
C GLN A 439 17.67 -10.59 12.52
N LEU A 440 17.39 -9.31 12.79
CA LEU A 440 16.14 -8.89 13.44
C LEU A 440 14.91 -9.33 12.65
N GLN A 441 14.97 -9.29 11.32
CA GLN A 441 13.86 -9.74 10.50
C GLN A 441 13.68 -11.26 10.54
N LEU A 442 14.75 -12.05 10.44
CA LEU A 442 14.64 -13.50 10.54
C LEU A 442 14.12 -13.92 11.93
N GLU A 443 14.61 -13.30 13.00
CA GLU A 443 14.16 -13.52 14.38
C GLU A 443 12.69 -13.16 14.58
N HIS A 444 12.26 -11.99 14.07
CA HIS A 444 10.85 -11.57 14.15
C HIS A 444 9.91 -12.55 13.45
N LEU A 445 10.39 -13.21 12.40
CA LEU A 445 9.66 -14.21 11.63
C LEU A 445 9.78 -15.63 12.21
N GLY A 446 10.50 -15.81 13.33
CA GLY A 446 10.77 -17.11 13.93
C GLY A 446 11.61 -18.03 13.03
N LYS A 447 12.35 -17.47 12.07
CA LYS A 447 13.26 -18.21 11.19
C LYS A 447 14.66 -18.22 11.81
N PRO A 448 15.38 -19.34 11.75
CA PRO A 448 16.73 -19.40 12.28
C PRO A 448 17.65 -18.48 11.47
N THR A 449 18.44 -17.66 12.17
CA THR A 449 19.52 -16.88 11.55
C THR A 449 20.60 -17.85 11.07
N PRO A 450 21.02 -17.79 9.79
CA PRO A 450 22.13 -18.61 9.31
C PRO A 450 23.39 -18.36 10.14
N HIS A 451 24.10 -19.42 10.50
CA HIS A 451 25.32 -19.35 11.32
C HIS A 451 26.33 -18.34 10.75
N ASP A 452 26.48 -18.30 9.43
CA ASP A 452 27.43 -17.43 8.75
C ASP A 452 27.08 -15.94 8.96
N VAL A 453 25.80 -15.57 8.94
CA VAL A 453 25.37 -14.17 9.18
C VAL A 453 25.74 -13.71 10.59
N SER A 454 25.57 -14.58 11.59
CA SER A 454 25.94 -14.28 12.97
C SER A 454 27.46 -14.22 13.17
N ALA A 455 28.20 -15.15 12.56
CA ALA A 455 29.66 -15.17 12.64
C ALA A 455 30.29 -13.94 11.95
N GLU A 456 29.85 -13.62 10.74
CA GLU A 456 30.29 -12.43 9.99
C GLU A 456 29.98 -11.14 10.75
N ARG A 457 28.79 -11.04 11.37
CA ARG A 457 28.43 -9.88 12.19
C ARG A 457 29.40 -9.72 13.38
N ALA A 458 29.71 -10.80 14.09
CA ALA A 458 30.64 -10.75 15.22
C ALA A 458 32.06 -10.32 14.76
N GLU A 459 32.50 -10.79 13.59
CA GLU A 459 33.77 -10.35 13.00
C GLU A 459 33.75 -8.86 12.61
N LEU A 460 32.63 -8.37 12.05
CA LEU A 460 32.45 -6.95 11.75
C LEU A 460 32.45 -6.10 13.02
N GLU A 461 31.82 -6.54 14.10
CA GLU A 461 31.82 -5.83 15.39
C GLU A 461 33.24 -5.75 15.98
N ALA A 462 34.01 -6.84 15.93
CA ALA A 462 35.41 -6.85 16.35
C ALA A 462 36.28 -5.91 15.50
N THR A 463 36.10 -5.96 14.17
CA THR A 463 36.76 -5.06 13.20
C THR A 463 36.42 -3.59 13.49
N CYS A 464 35.15 -3.30 13.74
CA CYS A 464 34.66 -1.95 14.02
C CYS A 464 35.31 -1.38 15.28
N ALA A 465 35.46 -2.20 16.33
CA ALA A 465 36.15 -1.82 17.56
C ALA A 465 37.65 -1.56 17.36
N GLU A 466 38.34 -2.38 16.56
CA GLU A 466 39.75 -2.16 16.17
C GLU A 466 39.91 -0.81 15.46
N LEU A 467 39.10 -0.56 14.41
CA LEU A 467 39.14 0.67 13.62
C LEU A 467 38.79 1.92 14.46
N GLN A 468 37.89 1.78 15.43
CA GLN A 468 37.55 2.86 16.36
C GLN A 468 38.75 3.22 17.25
N GLY A 469 39.49 2.23 17.74
CA GLY A 469 40.71 2.42 18.51
C GLY A 469 41.80 3.13 17.70
N GLU A 470 42.01 2.69 16.45
CA GLU A 470 42.94 3.35 15.53
C GLU A 470 42.53 4.82 15.28
N ALA A 471 41.24 5.07 14.99
CA ALA A 471 40.75 6.43 14.74
C ALA A 471 40.87 7.34 15.98
N ALA A 472 40.60 6.82 17.19
CA ALA A 472 40.65 7.59 18.44
C ALA A 472 42.09 7.96 18.84
N ALA A 473 43.04 7.03 18.71
CA ALA A 473 44.46 7.28 19.01
C ALA A 473 45.07 8.40 18.15
N HIS A 474 44.45 8.71 17.01
CA HIS A 474 44.89 9.77 16.12
C HIS A 474 44.27 11.13 16.42
N GLY A 475 43.05 11.17 16.96
CA GLY A 475 42.43 12.43 17.40
C GLY A 475 43.23 13.12 18.51
N THR A 476 43.85 12.34 19.40
CA THR A 476 44.66 12.84 20.52
C THR A 476 46.07 13.30 20.11
N ALA A 477 46.68 12.64 19.12
CA ALA A 477 48.03 13.02 18.67
C ALA A 477 48.06 14.36 17.93
N ALA A 478 46.99 14.68 17.18
CA ALA A 478 46.88 15.97 16.48
C ALA A 478 46.68 17.15 17.44
N THR A 479 46.05 16.92 18.60
CA THR A 479 45.92 17.95 19.65
C THR A 479 47.24 18.16 20.40
N ASP A 480 48.00 17.10 20.69
CA ASP A 480 49.29 17.23 21.39
C ASP A 480 50.37 17.90 20.52
N GLU A 481 50.36 17.68 19.19
CA GLU A 481 51.29 18.33 18.26
C GLU A 481 50.96 19.83 18.07
N ALA A 482 49.67 20.19 18.11
CA ALA A 482 49.22 21.59 18.09
C ALA A 482 49.58 22.37 19.37
N ASP A 483 49.60 21.68 20.52
CA ASP A 483 50.03 22.27 21.80
C ASP A 483 51.57 22.33 21.93
N ALA A 484 52.30 21.43 21.26
CA ALA A 484 53.77 21.43 21.26
C ALA A 484 54.39 22.50 20.34
N ASP A 485 53.71 22.88 19.26
CA ASP A 485 54.14 23.94 18.33
C ASP A 485 53.75 25.36 18.77
N GLY A 486 53.29 25.53 20.02
CA GLY A 486 53.05 26.78 20.74
C GLY A 486 53.42 28.07 19.97
N ILE A 487 52.42 28.57 19.23
CA ILE A 487 52.29 29.98 18.85
C ILE A 487 51.34 30.64 19.86
#